data_AF-A0A444Z0W2-F1
#
_entry.id   AF-A0A444Z0W2-F1
#
_cell.length_a   1.000
_cell.length_b   1.000
_cell.length_c   1.000
_cell.angle_alpha   90.00
_cell.angle_beta   90.00
_cell.angle_gamma   90.00
#
_symmetry.space_group_name_H-M   'P 1'
#
loop_
_entity.id
_entity.type
_entity.pdbx_description
1 polymer ?
#
loop_
_entity_poly.entity_id
_entity_poly.type
_entity_poly.pdbx_seq_one_letter_code
_entity_poly.pdbx_strand_id
1 'polypeptide(L)'
;MVKGFYKRLLPSPPAVDFVSSNGKKLFLEAFQNGTMQGFNSLISYFQTQSELTYCGLASLSMILNALAIDPGRKWKGPWRWFDESMLDSCVPLEKVKANGISFEKLVSIAHCAGAKAEPFRASHSTIDDFRKYVTKCSTSDECHVIVSYYRAALKQVC
;
A
#
# COMPACT_ATOMS: atom_id res chain seq x y z
N MET A 1 17.87 -21.79 -17.05
CA MET A 1 16.82 -20.76 -17.20
C MET A 1 15.78 -20.99 -16.11
N VAL A 2 15.52 -20.00 -15.25
CA VAL A 2 14.48 -20.13 -14.22
C VAL A 2 13.13 -20.17 -14.92
N LYS A 3 12.33 -21.21 -14.70
CA LYS A 3 10.96 -21.27 -15.25
C LYS A 3 10.12 -20.15 -14.64
N GLY A 4 9.55 -19.29 -15.47
CA GLY A 4 8.54 -18.33 -15.03
C GLY A 4 7.24 -19.04 -14.62
N PHE A 5 6.40 -18.34 -13.85
CA PHE A 5 5.06 -18.80 -13.48
C PHE A 5 4.02 -17.77 -13.90
N TYR A 6 2.86 -18.24 -14.38
CA TYR A 6 1.71 -17.39 -14.71
C TYR A 6 0.66 -17.50 -13.60
N LYS A 7 0.69 -16.52 -12.69
CA LYS A 7 -0.21 -16.39 -11.52
C LYS A 7 -0.15 -17.57 -10.53
N ARG A 8 -0.73 -17.36 -9.35
CA ARG A 8 -0.94 -18.38 -8.31
C ARG A 8 -2.42 -18.42 -7.97
N LEU A 9 -2.93 -19.58 -7.59
CA LEU A 9 -4.30 -19.69 -7.10
C LEU A 9 -4.46 -18.93 -5.79
N LEU A 10 -5.57 -18.19 -5.66
CA LEU A 10 -5.91 -17.49 -4.43
C LEU A 10 -6.38 -18.51 -3.37
N PRO A 11 -5.80 -18.54 -2.16
CA PRO A 11 -6.30 -19.37 -1.07
C PRO A 11 -7.68 -18.90 -0.59
N SER A 12 -8.74 -19.54 -1.08
CA SER A 12 -10.13 -19.21 -0.77
C SER A 12 -10.88 -20.44 -0.26
N PRO A 13 -11.37 -20.46 1.00
CA PRO A 13 -11.25 -19.44 2.05
C PRO A 13 -9.84 -19.34 2.71
N PRO A 14 -9.53 -18.24 3.42
CA PRO A 14 -10.43 -17.13 3.78
C PRO A 14 -10.45 -15.96 2.78
N ALA A 15 -9.58 -15.93 1.76
CA ALA A 15 -9.56 -14.81 0.83
C ALA A 15 -10.76 -14.85 -0.14
N VAL A 16 -11.21 -13.68 -0.60
CA VAL A 16 -12.24 -13.53 -1.64
C VAL A 16 -11.61 -12.76 -2.78
N ASP A 17 -11.67 -13.30 -3.99
CA ASP A 17 -11.20 -12.59 -5.18
C ASP A 17 -12.07 -11.34 -5.43
N PHE A 18 -11.43 -10.17 -5.55
CA PHE A 18 -12.09 -8.88 -5.70
C PHE A 18 -13.05 -8.85 -6.90
N VAL A 19 -12.67 -9.49 -8.01
CA VAL A 19 -13.47 -9.49 -9.24
C VAL A 19 -14.51 -10.62 -9.31
N SER A 20 -14.55 -11.51 -8.32
CA SER A 20 -15.58 -12.54 -8.20
C SER A 20 -16.96 -11.93 -7.89
N SER A 21 -18.04 -12.69 -8.11
CA SER A 21 -19.39 -12.25 -7.75
C SER A 21 -19.52 -11.90 -6.26
N ASN A 22 -18.85 -12.67 -5.39
CA ASN A 22 -18.84 -12.39 -3.96
C ASN A 22 -18.00 -11.16 -3.61
N GLY A 23 -16.84 -10.98 -4.25
CA GLY A 23 -15.99 -9.79 -4.07
C GLY A 23 -16.70 -8.50 -4.48
N LYS A 24 -17.39 -8.53 -5.63
CA LYS A 24 -18.23 -7.40 -6.10
C LYS A 24 -19.37 -7.09 -5.14
N LYS A 25 -20.01 -8.12 -4.57
CA LYS A 25 -21.07 -7.94 -3.57
C LYS A 25 -20.52 -7.26 -2.31
N LEU A 26 -19.41 -7.75 -1.76
CA LEU A 26 -18.75 -7.14 -0.59
C LEU A 26 -18.34 -5.68 -0.86
N PHE A 27 -17.82 -5.41 -2.05
CA PHE A 27 -17.48 -4.05 -2.47
C PHE A 27 -18.70 -3.13 -2.46
N LEU A 28 -19.81 -3.55 -3.08
CA LEU A 28 -21.03 -2.75 -3.15
C LEU A 28 -21.63 -2.49 -1.77
N GLU A 29 -21.65 -3.51 -0.91
CA GLU A 29 -22.12 -3.38 0.48
C GLU A 29 -21.25 -2.38 1.26
N ALA A 30 -19.93 -2.49 1.18
CA ALA A 30 -19.02 -1.57 1.86
C ALA A 30 -19.11 -0.13 1.30
N PHE A 31 -19.28 0.01 -0.02
CA PHE A 31 -19.49 1.30 -0.68
C PHE A 31 -20.79 1.97 -0.22
N GLN A 32 -21.92 1.23 -0.23
CA GLN A 32 -23.22 1.71 0.25
C GLN A 32 -23.20 2.07 1.74
N ASN A 33 -22.42 1.34 2.54
CA ASN A 33 -22.25 1.60 3.97
C ASN A 33 -21.22 2.70 4.28
N GLY A 34 -20.62 3.33 3.26
CA GLY A 34 -19.67 4.42 3.44
C GLY A 34 -18.31 4.00 3.99
N THR A 35 -17.96 2.71 3.98
CA THR A 35 -16.69 2.18 4.49
C THR A 35 -15.64 1.95 3.39
N MET A 36 -15.85 2.52 2.20
CA MET A 36 -14.93 2.50 1.06
C MET A 36 -14.50 3.90 0.57
N GLN A 37 -14.65 4.94 1.38
CA GLN A 37 -14.25 6.31 0.99
C GLN A 37 -12.77 6.37 0.62
N GLY A 38 -11.89 5.74 1.43
CA GLY A 38 -10.47 5.71 1.14
C GLY A 38 -10.12 4.99 -0.18
N PHE A 39 -10.93 4.03 -0.63
CA PHE A 39 -10.72 3.35 -1.90
C PHE A 39 -10.87 4.29 -3.10
N ASN A 40 -11.82 5.24 -3.06
CA ASN A 40 -12.07 6.18 -4.15
C ASN A 40 -10.84 7.02 -4.49
N SER A 41 -10.11 7.48 -3.47
CA SER A 41 -8.85 8.19 -3.68
C SER A 41 -7.77 7.22 -4.17
N LEU A 42 -7.55 6.10 -3.47
CA LEU A 42 -6.46 5.17 -3.78
C LEU A 42 -6.52 4.58 -5.20
N ILE A 43 -7.72 4.28 -5.71
CA ILE A 43 -7.86 3.65 -7.04
C ILE A 43 -7.35 4.54 -8.17
N SER A 44 -7.46 5.87 -8.02
CA SER A 44 -6.96 6.85 -9.00
C SER A 44 -5.44 6.83 -9.16
N TYR A 45 -4.73 6.28 -8.17
CA TYR A 45 -3.27 6.20 -8.12
C TYR A 45 -2.76 4.76 -8.16
N PHE A 46 -3.65 3.77 -8.35
CA PHE A 46 -3.28 2.36 -8.30
C PHE A 46 -2.24 2.01 -9.36
N GLN A 47 -1.16 1.37 -8.94
CA GLN A 47 -0.01 1.06 -9.79
C GLN A 47 0.55 -0.33 -9.50
N THR A 48 1.25 -0.88 -10.49
CA THR A 48 2.05 -2.09 -10.31
C THR A 48 3.44 -1.69 -9.85
N GLN A 49 3.96 -2.36 -8.81
CA GLN A 49 5.35 -2.16 -8.37
C GLN A 49 6.33 -2.43 -9.53
N SER A 50 7.28 -1.54 -9.78
CA SER A 50 8.22 -1.68 -10.92
C SER A 50 9.29 -2.75 -10.69
N GLU A 51 9.63 -3.02 -9.44
CA GLU A 51 10.59 -4.05 -9.02
C GLU A 51 9.92 -5.01 -8.02
N LEU A 52 10.35 -6.27 -7.97
CA LEU A 52 9.79 -7.29 -7.05
C LEU A 52 9.86 -6.90 -5.57
N THR A 53 10.80 -6.03 -5.22
CA THR A 53 11.11 -5.56 -3.87
C THR A 53 10.56 -4.16 -3.57
N TYR A 54 9.91 -3.49 -4.55
CA TYR A 54 9.40 -2.13 -4.41
C TYR A 54 7.98 -2.01 -3.86
N CYS A 55 7.36 -3.12 -3.42
CA CYS A 55 5.98 -3.10 -2.91
C CYS A 55 5.71 -2.01 -1.85
N GLY A 56 6.67 -1.74 -0.96
CA GLY A 56 6.59 -0.64 0.01
C GLY A 56 6.62 0.74 -0.64
N LEU A 57 7.52 0.96 -1.60
CA LEU A 57 7.63 2.24 -2.33
C LEU A 57 6.40 2.49 -3.20
N ALA A 58 5.88 1.47 -3.88
CA ALA A 58 4.64 1.54 -4.66
C ALA A 58 3.47 1.97 -3.77
N SER A 59 3.32 1.30 -2.62
CA SER A 59 2.23 1.59 -1.68
C SER A 59 2.34 3.00 -1.12
N LEU A 60 3.55 3.46 -0.81
CA LEU A 60 3.76 4.81 -0.29
C LEU A 60 3.54 5.89 -1.34
N SER A 61 4.05 5.74 -2.56
CA SER A 61 3.82 6.72 -3.63
C SER A 61 2.33 6.83 -3.98
N MET A 62 1.58 5.71 -3.98
CA MET A 62 0.12 5.74 -4.11
C MET A 62 -0.53 6.64 -3.06
N ILE A 63 -0.20 6.43 -1.78
CA ILE A 63 -0.81 7.17 -0.66
C ILE A 63 -0.40 8.63 -0.66
N LEU A 64 0.87 8.94 -0.92
CA LEU A 64 1.34 10.33 -0.98
C LEU A 64 0.61 11.13 -2.06
N ASN A 65 0.39 10.52 -3.23
CA ASN A 65 -0.38 11.16 -4.30
C ASN A 65 -1.87 11.24 -3.97
N ALA A 66 -2.46 10.21 -3.33
CA ALA A 66 -3.86 10.22 -2.89
C ALA A 66 -4.14 11.30 -1.84
N LEU A 67 -3.16 11.59 -0.97
CA LEU A 67 -3.20 12.69 -0.01
C LEU A 67 -2.84 14.06 -0.63
N ALA A 68 -2.64 14.12 -1.94
CA ALA A 68 -2.23 15.32 -2.67
C ALA A 68 -0.98 16.02 -2.10
N ILE A 69 -0.03 15.23 -1.58
CA ILE A 69 1.23 15.77 -1.06
C ILE A 69 2.14 16.13 -2.24
N ASP A 70 2.63 17.36 -2.25
CA ASP A 70 3.53 17.86 -3.28
C ASP A 70 4.97 17.39 -3.03
N PRO A 71 5.61 16.64 -3.95
CA PRO A 71 6.98 16.19 -3.77
C PRO A 71 8.01 17.33 -3.79
N GLY A 72 7.62 18.55 -4.16
CA GLY A 72 8.52 19.72 -4.20
C GLY A 72 9.57 19.67 -5.31
N ARG A 73 9.65 18.56 -6.07
CA ARG A 73 10.55 18.36 -7.20
C ARG A 73 9.84 17.70 -8.37
N LYS A 74 10.36 17.91 -9.58
CA LYS A 74 9.80 17.35 -10.81
C LYS A 74 10.02 15.84 -10.85
N TRP A 75 9.00 15.11 -11.30
CA TRP A 75 9.09 13.70 -11.67
C TRP A 75 9.46 13.54 -13.14
N LYS A 76 8.58 13.98 -14.04
CA LYS A 76 8.73 13.89 -15.50
C LYS A 76 8.27 15.19 -16.17
N GLY A 77 9.14 15.80 -16.97
CA GLY A 77 8.83 17.07 -17.63
C GLY A 77 8.46 18.17 -16.61
N PRO A 78 7.34 18.90 -16.79
CA PRO A 78 6.89 19.90 -15.83
C PRO A 78 6.15 19.30 -14.62
N TRP A 79 5.83 18.00 -14.63
CA TRP A 79 4.95 17.38 -13.65
C TRP A 79 5.65 17.06 -12.34
N ARG A 80 4.95 17.31 -11.23
CA ARG A 80 5.34 16.94 -9.87
C ARG A 80 4.38 15.87 -9.38
N TRP A 81 4.93 14.72 -9.05
CA TRP A 81 4.18 13.51 -8.73
C TRP A 81 5.09 12.55 -7.98
N PHE A 82 4.60 11.80 -7.01
CA PHE A 82 5.41 10.75 -6.39
C PHE A 82 5.46 9.50 -7.27
N ASP A 83 6.67 9.04 -7.54
CA ASP A 83 6.99 7.77 -8.17
C ASP A 83 7.95 7.00 -7.27
N GLU A 84 8.02 5.68 -7.40
CA GLU A 84 8.92 4.83 -6.60
C GLU A 84 10.38 5.31 -6.66
N SER A 85 10.82 5.80 -7.84
CA SER A 85 12.16 6.36 -8.04
C SER A 85 12.46 7.65 -7.28
N MET A 86 11.44 8.27 -6.67
CA MET A 86 11.58 9.51 -5.91
C MET A 86 11.64 9.28 -4.40
N LEU A 87 11.60 8.03 -3.95
CA LEU A 87 11.52 7.66 -2.54
C LEU A 87 12.88 7.14 -2.01
N ASP A 88 13.93 7.94 -2.20
CA ASP A 88 15.34 7.60 -1.95
C ASP A 88 15.96 8.29 -0.72
N SER A 89 15.18 9.09 0.02
CA SER A 89 15.66 10.00 1.08
C SER A 89 16.34 9.33 2.27
N CYS A 90 15.97 8.09 2.62
CA CYS A 90 16.48 7.40 3.81
C CYS A 90 17.26 6.11 3.52
N VAL A 91 17.12 5.58 2.31
CA VAL A 91 17.73 4.33 1.85
C VAL A 91 17.96 4.45 0.34
N PRO A 92 19.18 4.17 -0.17
CA PRO A 92 19.43 4.14 -1.60
C PRO A 92 18.54 3.11 -2.31
N LEU A 93 17.98 3.48 -3.46
CA LEU A 93 17.09 2.62 -4.25
C LEU A 93 17.71 1.28 -4.61
N GLU A 94 19.02 1.22 -4.91
CA GLU A 94 19.72 -0.04 -5.17
C GLU A 94 19.65 -1.03 -4.00
N LYS A 95 19.69 -0.53 -2.76
CA LYS A 95 19.55 -1.39 -1.57
C LYS A 95 18.12 -1.88 -1.41
N VAL A 96 17.13 -1.03 -1.71
CA VAL A 96 15.72 -1.40 -1.71
C VAL A 96 15.45 -2.42 -2.81
N LYS A 97 16.05 -2.25 -3.99
CA LYS A 97 15.90 -3.17 -5.12
C LYS A 97 16.45 -4.55 -4.79
N ALA A 98 17.58 -4.62 -4.08
CA ALA A 98 18.16 -5.88 -3.64
C ALA A 98 17.36 -6.59 -2.52
N ASN A 99 16.84 -5.85 -1.53
CA ASN A 99 16.39 -6.45 -0.26
C ASN A 99 14.96 -6.10 0.17
N GLY A 100 14.27 -5.23 -0.57
CA GLY A 100 13.06 -4.58 -0.12
C GLY A 100 13.33 -3.51 0.94
N ILE A 101 12.26 -3.07 1.58
CA ILE A 101 12.30 -2.03 2.61
C ILE A 101 11.72 -2.53 3.93
N SER A 102 12.35 -2.14 5.04
CA SER A 102 11.83 -2.43 6.37
C SER A 102 10.71 -1.48 6.76
N PHE A 103 9.86 -1.91 7.70
CA PHE A 103 8.76 -1.10 8.24
C PHE A 103 9.23 0.29 8.70
N GLU A 104 10.29 0.37 9.51
CA GLU A 104 10.81 1.65 10.02
C GLU A 104 11.35 2.56 8.92
N LYS A 105 12.03 1.98 7.92
CA LYS A 105 12.56 2.77 6.80
C LYS A 105 11.44 3.33 5.95
N LEU A 106 10.35 2.58 5.74
CA LEU A 106 9.18 3.08 5.03
C LEU A 106 8.53 4.26 5.77
N VAL A 107 8.39 4.17 7.10
CA VAL A 107 7.87 5.26 7.95
C VAL A 107 8.77 6.50 7.86
N SER A 108 10.10 6.30 7.93
CA SER A 108 11.07 7.40 7.77
C SER A 108 10.93 8.10 6.42
N ILE A 109 10.77 7.35 5.32
CA ILE A 109 10.57 7.94 3.99
C ILE A 109 9.25 8.71 3.93
N ALA A 110 8.17 8.19 4.52
CA ALA A 110 6.88 8.88 4.57
C ALA A 110 7.00 10.24 5.28
N HIS A 111 7.71 10.30 6.41
CA HIS A 111 8.00 11.57 7.09
C HIS A 111 8.83 12.52 6.25
N CYS A 112 9.91 12.03 5.61
CA CYS A 112 10.73 12.86 4.72
C CYS A 112 9.95 13.37 3.50
N ALA A 113 8.93 12.64 3.04
CA ALA A 113 8.03 13.04 1.96
C ALA A 113 6.96 14.04 2.40
N GLY A 114 6.91 14.42 3.69
CA GLY A 114 5.95 15.40 4.22
C GLY A 114 4.66 14.79 4.77
N ALA A 115 4.53 13.46 4.83
CA ALA A 115 3.37 12.81 5.42
C ALA A 115 3.47 12.72 6.95
N LYS A 116 2.33 12.87 7.61
CA LYS A 116 2.17 12.45 9.01
C LYS A 116 1.94 10.93 9.05
N ALA A 117 2.98 10.17 9.36
CA ALA A 117 2.88 8.71 9.52
C ALA A 117 2.82 8.31 11.01
N GLU A 118 1.91 7.41 11.36
CA GLU A 118 1.78 6.85 12.71
C GLU A 118 2.07 5.33 12.65
N PRO A 119 3.23 4.86 13.16
CA PRO A 119 3.59 3.45 13.09
C PRO A 119 2.97 2.60 14.20
N PHE A 120 2.24 1.56 13.82
CA PHE A 120 1.70 0.55 14.75
C PHE A 120 2.36 -0.81 14.52
N ARG A 121 3.21 -1.25 15.45
CA ARG A 121 3.81 -2.58 15.40
C ARG A 121 2.88 -3.59 16.05
N ALA A 122 2.65 -4.72 15.38
CA ALA A 122 1.82 -5.81 15.89
C ALA A 122 2.26 -6.34 17.28
N SER A 123 3.55 -6.23 17.63
CA SER A 123 4.06 -6.59 18.97
C SER A 123 3.64 -5.62 20.08
N HIS A 124 3.16 -4.42 19.73
CA HIS A 124 2.81 -3.34 20.65
C HIS A 124 1.38 -2.82 20.43
N SER A 125 0.57 -3.54 19.65
CA SER A 125 -0.82 -3.17 19.34
C SER A 125 -1.71 -4.41 19.35
N THR A 126 -3.01 -4.21 19.52
CA THR A 126 -3.99 -5.30 19.47
C THR A 126 -4.65 -5.41 18.09
N ILE A 127 -5.38 -6.51 17.86
CA ILE A 127 -6.23 -6.65 16.67
C ILE A 127 -7.36 -5.62 16.64
N ASP A 128 -7.84 -5.16 17.80
CA ASP A 128 -8.90 -4.17 17.90
C ASP A 128 -8.38 -2.77 17.58
N ASP A 129 -7.15 -2.45 17.99
CA ASP A 129 -6.45 -1.24 17.51
C ASP A 129 -6.33 -1.26 15.99
N PHE A 130 -5.88 -2.39 15.41
CA PHE A 130 -5.78 -2.54 13.96
C PHE A 130 -7.12 -2.30 13.26
N ARG A 131 -8.20 -2.96 13.72
CA ARG A 131 -9.55 -2.78 13.16
C ARG A 131 -10.02 -1.34 13.25
N LYS A 132 -9.79 -0.68 14.39
CA LYS A 132 -10.14 0.73 14.60
C LYS A 132 -9.49 1.63 13.55
N TYR A 133 -8.18 1.47 13.29
CA TYR A 133 -7.47 2.29 12.29
C TYR A 133 -7.87 1.95 10.85
N VAL A 134 -8.12 0.68 10.55
CA VAL A 134 -8.65 0.27 9.24
C VAL A 134 -10.01 0.92 8.98
N THR A 135 -10.95 0.83 9.92
CA THR A 135 -12.27 1.47 9.79
C THR A 135 -12.13 2.98 9.64
N LYS A 136 -11.32 3.64 10.49
CA LYS A 136 -11.09 5.10 10.39
C LYS A 136 -10.63 5.52 8.99
N CYS A 137 -9.66 4.81 8.42
CA CYS A 137 -9.08 5.15 7.12
C CYS A 137 -9.89 4.63 5.93
N SER A 138 -10.84 3.71 6.15
CA SER A 138 -11.73 3.24 5.09
C SER A 138 -12.97 4.13 4.96
N THR A 139 -13.36 4.86 6.02
CA THR A 139 -14.46 5.84 6.01
C THR A 139 -14.02 7.28 5.72
N SER A 140 -12.74 7.52 5.43
CA SER A 140 -12.18 8.84 5.15
C SER A 140 -11.22 8.79 3.96
N ASP A 141 -11.09 9.89 3.23
CA ASP A 141 -10.11 10.13 2.18
C ASP A 141 -8.88 10.93 2.64
N GLU A 142 -8.91 11.45 3.87
CA GLU A 142 -7.82 12.25 4.46
C GLU A 142 -6.74 11.39 5.14
N CYS A 143 -6.98 10.09 5.29
CA CYS A 143 -6.01 9.17 5.89
C CYS A 143 -6.09 7.77 5.27
N HIS A 144 -4.94 7.11 5.21
CA HIS A 144 -4.78 5.80 4.59
C HIS A 144 -3.90 4.89 5.46
N VAL A 145 -4.03 3.57 5.27
CA VAL A 145 -3.23 2.55 5.98
C VAL A 145 -2.40 1.76 4.99
N ILE A 146 -1.11 1.62 5.28
CA ILE A 146 -0.23 0.60 4.66
C ILE A 146 -0.10 -0.56 5.64
N VAL A 147 -0.31 -1.78 5.17
CA VAL A 147 -0.13 -3.00 5.97
C VAL A 147 1.12 -3.74 5.51
N SER A 148 2.07 -3.95 6.43
CA SER A 148 3.20 -4.86 6.24
C SER A 148 2.86 -6.22 6.84
N TYR A 149 2.87 -7.27 6.03
CA TYR A 149 2.46 -8.61 6.46
C TYR A 149 3.28 -9.70 5.79
N TYR A 150 3.30 -10.87 6.42
CA TYR A 150 3.94 -12.06 5.88
C TYR A 150 2.94 -12.88 5.07
N ARG A 151 3.10 -12.92 3.74
CA ARG A 151 2.17 -13.59 2.81
C ARG A 151 1.88 -15.05 3.18
N ALA A 152 2.87 -15.81 3.67
CA ALA A 152 2.66 -17.22 3.99
C ALA A 152 1.69 -17.43 5.17
N ALA A 153 1.56 -16.45 6.08
CA ALA A 153 0.52 -16.50 7.14
C ALA A 153 -0.90 -16.48 6.55
N LEU A 154 -1.07 -15.90 5.35
CA LEU A 154 -2.32 -15.91 4.57
C LEU A 154 -2.35 -17.02 3.51
N LYS A 155 -1.38 -17.95 3.55
CA LYS A 155 -1.19 -19.02 2.55
C LYS A 155 -0.95 -18.50 1.12
N GLN A 156 -0.63 -17.22 0.96
CA GLN A 156 -0.25 -16.63 -0.32
C GLN A 156 1.23 -16.94 -0.58
N VAL A 157 1.51 -17.61 -1.68
CA VAL A 157 2.87 -18.02 -2.08
C VAL A 157 3.39 -17.10 -3.17
N CYS A 158 4.64 -16.65 -3.01
CA CYS A 158 5.36 -15.91 -4.06
C CYS A 158 5.78 -16.83 -5.21
#